data_AF-A0A819ZNB8-F1
#
_entry.id   AF-A0A819ZNB8-F1
#
_cell.length_a   1.000
_cell.length_b   1.000
_cell.length_c   1.000
_cell.angle_alpha   90.00
_cell.angle_beta   90.00
_cell.angle_gamma   90.00
#
_symmetry.space_group_name_H-M   'P 1'
#
loop_
_entity.id
_entity.type
_entity.pdbx_description
1 polymer ?
#
loop_
_entity_poly.entity_id
_entity_poly.type
_entity_poly.pdbx_seq_one_letter_code
_entity_poly.pdbx_strand_id
1 'polypeptide(L)'
;MAYSKDNSLNFDIISWDIISNYLKENIEIKRNNQNDHWLQLLNERVANSHRELAPSTPAINNYMQWIRSRNKNIKAGPKTIPSSILGPKINEGELIDVRISCRGPDDKLYDRDEQLRQRLPRGCTLIQCKLKDEAHPRLDFGLFALRKFSGGLGDDDDREDDNQAWLRYFLEHPRTASQIICTRKINGEACHLSCISLPPDNRLMLIAGSKNVHLCFRTHSDISMYGNESTYNYASSFCHTILDTLSCMPDQGTMLLNFLSLTRYTAVFEILNYSHQHIVNLSYLKNEKNRSQLKFITFSQVPQDFEQVVTNLCALPPDYAIEIARCLHLSTTDYDIIENQSHILNEYLTSIKYRHECEG
;
A
#
# COMPACT_ATOMS: atom_id res chain seq x y z
N MET A 1 -7.90 -16.24 26.45
CA MET A 1 -8.19 -14.89 26.97
C MET A 1 -9.57 -14.49 26.47
N ALA A 2 -10.53 -14.32 27.38
CA ALA A 2 -11.86 -13.81 27.03
C ALA A 2 -11.74 -12.29 26.83
N TYR A 3 -11.74 -11.84 25.58
CA TYR A 3 -11.72 -10.41 25.27
C TYR A 3 -13.14 -9.83 25.25
N SER A 4 -13.26 -8.72 25.96
CA SER A 4 -14.46 -7.91 26.24
C SER A 4 -14.98 -7.19 24.99
N LYS A 5 -16.28 -6.83 25.02
CA LYS A 5 -17.03 -5.85 24.20
C LYS A 5 -16.32 -5.33 22.94
N ASP A 6 -16.98 -5.48 21.78
CA ASP A 6 -16.64 -4.84 20.50
C ASP A 6 -15.97 -3.48 20.67
N ASN A 7 -14.64 -3.44 20.63
CA ASN A 7 -13.89 -2.19 20.49
C ASN A 7 -14.08 -1.74 19.04
N SER A 8 -15.16 -1.00 18.79
CA SER A 8 -15.40 -0.42 17.48
C SER A 8 -14.27 0.55 17.15
N LEU A 9 -13.64 0.37 15.99
CA LEU A 9 -12.65 1.29 15.47
C LEU A 9 -13.20 2.71 15.41
N ASN A 10 -12.48 3.67 16.01
CA ASN A 10 -12.89 5.06 16.02
C ASN A 10 -12.42 5.75 14.71
N PHE A 11 -13.34 6.47 14.06
CA PHE A 11 -13.11 7.22 12.82
C PHE A 11 -13.09 8.73 13.06
N ASP A 12 -12.90 9.16 14.31
CA ASP A 12 -12.77 10.56 14.68
C ASP A 12 -11.61 11.21 13.93
N ILE A 13 -11.83 12.48 13.58
CA ILE A 13 -10.88 13.30 12.88
C ILE A 13 -9.87 13.85 13.89
N ILE A 14 -8.59 13.53 13.66
CA ILE A 14 -7.46 14.05 14.42
C ILE A 14 -6.71 15.07 13.54
N SER A 15 -6.12 16.10 14.17
CA SER A 15 -5.30 17.09 13.46
C SER A 15 -3.90 16.54 13.18
N TRP A 16 -3.24 17.09 12.16
CA TRP A 16 -1.85 16.73 11.87
C TRP A 16 -0.91 17.01 13.04
N ASP A 17 -1.09 18.11 13.77
CA ASP A 17 -0.24 18.50 14.90
C ASP A 17 -0.22 17.44 16.02
N ILE A 18 -1.37 16.81 16.29
CA ILE A 18 -1.44 15.73 17.30
C ILE A 18 -0.63 14.52 16.82
N ILE A 19 -0.79 14.14 15.55
CA ILE A 19 -0.09 12.98 14.97
C ILE A 19 1.41 13.25 14.90
N SER A 20 1.82 14.40 14.36
CA SER A 20 3.22 14.74 14.18
C SER A 20 3.98 14.86 15.50
N ASN A 21 3.36 15.43 16.54
CA ASN A 21 3.93 15.46 17.89
C ASN A 21 4.08 14.06 18.47
N TYR A 22 3.05 13.21 18.36
CA TYR A 22 3.13 11.82 18.82
C TYR A 22 4.25 11.05 18.11
N LEU A 23 4.34 11.13 16.78
CA LEU A 23 5.41 10.48 16.03
C LEU A 23 6.79 10.99 16.44
N LYS A 24 6.95 12.31 16.62
CA LYS A 24 8.22 12.91 17.01
C LYS A 24 8.69 12.45 18.39
N GLU A 25 7.75 12.25 19.33
CA GLU A 25 8.06 11.82 20.70
C GLU A 25 8.36 10.32 20.82
N ASN A 26 7.90 9.50 19.88
CA ASN A 26 7.89 8.04 20.03
C ASN A 26 8.70 7.27 18.96
N ILE A 27 9.21 7.94 17.93
CA ILE A 27 10.06 7.31 16.92
C ILE A 27 11.54 7.39 17.32
N GLU A 28 12.21 6.25 17.34
CA GLU A 28 13.66 6.15 17.49
C GLU A 28 14.30 5.69 16.18
N ILE A 29 14.92 6.61 15.44
CA ILE A 29 15.59 6.26 14.17
C ILE A 29 17.05 5.91 14.42
N LYS A 30 17.48 4.73 13.93
CA LYS A 30 18.85 4.23 14.04
C LYS A 30 19.90 4.99 13.20
N ARG A 31 19.61 6.17 12.65
CA ARG A 31 20.54 6.93 11.80
C ARG A 31 21.32 7.94 12.63
N ASN A 32 22.64 7.88 12.55
CA ASN A 32 23.54 8.63 13.44
C ASN A 32 23.51 10.17 13.32
N ASN A 33 22.79 10.81 12.39
CA ASN A 33 22.90 12.28 12.18
C ASN A 33 21.69 12.97 11.48
N GLN A 34 20.49 12.39 11.44
CA GLN A 34 19.35 12.97 10.68
C GLN A 34 18.01 12.86 11.42
N ASN A 35 17.94 13.35 12.67
CA ASN A 35 16.82 13.01 13.56
C ASN A 35 15.44 13.46 13.08
N ASP A 36 15.32 14.45 12.18
CA ASP A 36 14.00 14.99 11.78
C ASP A 36 13.73 15.07 10.25
N HIS A 37 14.59 14.54 9.38
CA HIS A 37 14.36 14.65 7.92
C HIS A 37 13.06 13.97 7.47
N TRP A 38 12.72 12.83 8.07
CA TRP A 38 11.47 12.11 7.83
C TRP A 38 10.23 12.98 8.17
N LEU A 39 10.31 13.78 9.24
CA LEU A 39 9.21 14.64 9.67
C LEU A 39 9.01 15.79 8.70
N GLN A 40 10.10 16.34 8.14
CA GLN A 40 10.03 17.34 7.08
C GLN A 40 9.29 16.79 5.85
N LEU A 41 9.66 15.58 5.39
CA LEU A 41 9.00 14.94 4.24
C LEU A 41 7.49 14.76 4.49
N LEU A 42 7.10 14.36 5.69
CA LEU A 42 5.69 14.22 6.07
C LEU A 42 4.96 15.57 6.10
N ASN A 43 5.57 16.60 6.68
CA ASN A 43 4.99 17.95 6.73
C ASN A 43 4.76 18.51 5.33
N GLU A 44 5.74 18.38 4.44
CA GLU A 44 5.61 18.77 3.03
C GLU A 44 4.50 17.98 2.33
N ARG A 45 4.37 16.68 2.62
CA ARG A 45 3.32 15.85 2.04
C ARG A 45 1.93 16.30 2.49
N VAL A 46 1.72 16.52 3.78
CA VAL A 46 0.42 16.93 4.34
C VAL A 46 0.05 18.31 3.84
N ALA A 47 0.99 19.25 3.79
CA ALA A 47 0.76 20.61 3.27
C ALA A 47 0.30 20.62 1.80
N ASN A 48 0.77 19.66 1.00
CA ASN A 48 0.45 19.55 -0.42
C ASN A 48 -0.71 18.58 -0.73
N SER A 49 -1.35 18.00 0.29
CA SER A 49 -2.43 17.02 0.13
C SER A 49 -3.78 17.64 0.47
N HIS A 50 -4.78 17.36 -0.37
CA HIS A 50 -6.17 17.64 -0.01
C HIS A 50 -6.66 16.57 0.96
N ARG A 51 -7.30 17.01 2.05
CA ARG A 51 -7.87 16.09 3.05
C ARG A 51 -9.02 15.27 2.46
N GLU A 52 -9.95 15.94 1.78
CA GLU A 52 -11.10 15.32 1.13
C GLU A 52 -10.82 14.93 -0.31
N LEU A 53 -11.64 14.02 -0.83
CA LEU A 53 -11.72 13.71 -2.25
C LEU A 53 -11.94 15.00 -3.07
N ALA A 54 -10.90 15.43 -3.77
CA ALA A 54 -10.91 16.65 -4.56
C ALA A 54 -11.75 16.48 -5.84
N PRO A 55 -12.18 17.58 -6.48
CA PRO A 55 -12.67 17.54 -7.85
C PRO A 55 -11.63 16.92 -8.79
N SER A 56 -12.11 16.32 -9.88
CA SER A 56 -11.25 15.70 -10.89
C SER A 56 -10.23 16.71 -11.44
N THR A 57 -8.95 16.43 -11.24
CA THR A 57 -7.85 17.27 -11.72
C THR A 57 -7.46 16.94 -13.18
N PRO A 58 -6.75 17.84 -13.89
CA PRO A 58 -6.19 17.50 -15.19
C PRO A 58 -5.27 16.26 -15.13
N ALA A 59 -4.49 16.10 -14.06
CA ALA A 59 -3.58 14.97 -13.89
C ALA A 59 -4.31 13.62 -13.86
N ILE A 60 -5.38 13.49 -13.06
CA ILE A 60 -6.15 12.23 -13.00
C ILE A 60 -6.91 11.95 -14.31
N ASN A 61 -7.41 12.99 -14.96
CA ASN A 61 -8.08 12.85 -16.26
C ASN A 61 -7.09 12.36 -17.35
N ASN A 62 -5.88 12.92 -17.37
CA ASN A 62 -4.80 12.48 -18.26
C ASN A 62 -4.38 11.03 -17.95
N TYR A 63 -4.29 10.67 -16.67
CA TYR A 63 -4.00 9.30 -16.25
C TYR A 63 -5.06 8.31 -16.76
N MET A 64 -6.35 8.68 -16.64
CA MET A 64 -7.45 7.86 -17.18
C MET A 64 -7.43 7.78 -18.71
N GLN A 65 -7.09 8.86 -19.40
CA GLN A 65 -6.92 8.84 -20.85
C GLN A 65 -5.77 7.89 -21.25
N TRP A 66 -4.66 7.91 -20.51
CA TRP A 66 -3.53 7.00 -20.71
C TRP A 66 -3.91 5.53 -20.46
N ILE A 67 -4.68 5.24 -19.41
CA ILE A 67 -5.22 3.88 -19.17
C ILE A 67 -6.06 3.42 -20.37
N ARG A 68 -6.98 4.27 -20.83
CA ARG A 68 -7.89 3.94 -21.93
C ARG A 68 -7.16 3.74 -23.25
N SER A 69 -6.12 4.53 -23.53
CA SER A 69 -5.29 4.36 -24.75
C SER A 69 -4.48 3.06 -24.76
N ARG A 70 -4.30 2.43 -23.58
CA ARG A 70 -3.58 1.17 -23.40
C ARG A 70 -4.50 -0.03 -23.07
N ASN A 71 -5.77 0.02 -23.48
CA ASN A 71 -6.79 -1.01 -23.20
C ASN A 71 -6.42 -2.47 -23.58
N LYS A 72 -5.44 -2.68 -24.47
CA LYS A 72 -4.91 -4.02 -24.79
C LYS A 72 -4.07 -4.62 -23.67
N ASN A 73 -3.39 -3.77 -22.90
CA ASN A 73 -2.41 -4.14 -21.87
C ASN A 73 -2.87 -3.79 -20.46
N ILE A 74 -3.88 -2.91 -20.32
CA ILE A 74 -4.42 -2.44 -19.04
C ILE A 74 -5.93 -2.67 -19.04
N LYS A 75 -6.44 -3.24 -17.95
CA LYS A 75 -7.87 -3.35 -17.66
C LYS A 75 -8.21 -2.45 -16.48
N ALA A 76 -9.21 -1.61 -16.68
CA ALA A 76 -9.85 -0.82 -15.62
C ALA A 76 -11.30 -1.27 -15.52
N GLY A 77 -11.71 -1.79 -14.36
CA GLY A 77 -13.06 -2.29 -14.13
C GLY A 77 -13.75 -1.52 -13.02
N PRO A 78 -14.82 -0.75 -13.31
CA PRO A 78 -15.61 -0.11 -12.27
C PRO A 78 -16.37 -1.16 -11.45
N LYS A 79 -16.50 -0.88 -10.16
CA LYS A 79 -17.21 -1.68 -9.17
C LYS A 79 -18.00 -0.75 -8.28
N THR A 80 -19.31 -0.93 -8.24
CA THR A 80 -20.19 -0.10 -7.42
C THR A 80 -19.88 -0.27 -5.95
N ILE A 81 -19.81 0.85 -5.23
CA ILE A 81 -19.79 0.89 -3.77
C ILE A 81 -21.25 0.92 -3.31
N PRO A 82 -21.70 -0.04 -2.46
CA PRO A 82 -23.04 -0.01 -1.89
C PRO A 82 -23.42 1.35 -1.31
N SER A 83 -24.60 1.87 -1.66
CA SER A 83 -25.02 3.23 -1.30
C SER A 83 -25.09 3.47 0.21
N SER A 84 -25.36 2.44 1.01
CA SER A 84 -25.32 2.46 2.47
C SER A 84 -23.94 2.79 3.04
N ILE A 85 -22.85 2.54 2.28
CA ILE A 85 -21.47 2.80 2.70
C ILE A 85 -21.08 4.27 2.45
N LEU A 86 -21.56 4.86 1.35
CA LEU A 86 -21.15 6.18 0.83
C LEU A 86 -21.65 7.38 1.64
N GLY A 87 -22.60 7.18 2.55
CA GLY A 87 -23.20 8.26 3.34
C GLY A 87 -24.27 9.05 2.57
N PRO A 88 -25.04 9.90 3.27
CA PRO A 88 -26.32 10.41 2.77
C PRO A 88 -26.22 11.46 1.66
N LYS A 89 -25.04 12.06 1.43
CA LYS A 89 -24.83 13.17 0.48
C LYS A 89 -24.20 12.73 -0.86
N ILE A 90 -23.78 11.47 -0.97
CA ILE A 90 -23.26 10.87 -2.19
C ILE A 90 -24.36 10.00 -2.81
N ASN A 91 -24.66 10.24 -4.09
CA ASN A 91 -25.66 9.48 -4.83
C ASN A 91 -25.10 8.16 -5.35
N GLU A 92 -23.91 8.21 -5.92
CA GLU A 92 -23.27 7.10 -6.61
C GLU A 92 -21.78 7.11 -6.27
N GLY A 93 -21.20 5.92 -6.14
CA GLY A 93 -19.78 5.74 -5.88
C GLY A 93 -19.28 4.45 -6.48
N GLU A 94 -18.08 4.49 -7.03
CA GLU A 94 -17.43 3.35 -7.68
C GLU A 94 -15.95 3.30 -7.34
N LEU A 95 -15.42 2.09 -7.18
CA LEU A 95 -14.00 1.81 -7.23
C LEU A 95 -13.63 1.32 -8.64
N ILE A 96 -12.55 1.86 -9.20
CA ILE A 96 -12.02 1.45 -10.51
C ILE A 96 -10.66 0.82 -10.27
N ASP A 97 -10.64 -0.52 -10.16
CA ASP A 97 -9.38 -1.26 -10.06
C ASP A 97 -8.68 -1.26 -11.43
N VAL A 98 -7.45 -0.75 -11.46
CA VAL A 98 -6.59 -0.67 -12.64
C VAL A 98 -5.49 -1.72 -12.51
N ARG A 99 -5.42 -2.63 -13.49
CA ARG A 99 -4.45 -3.73 -13.50
C ARG A 99 -3.93 -4.04 -14.89
N ILE A 100 -2.80 -4.73 -14.94
CA ILE A 100 -2.31 -5.33 -16.16
C ILE A 100 -3.31 -6.37 -16.68
N SER A 101 -3.41 -6.43 -18.01
CA SER A 101 -4.17 -7.43 -18.74
C SER A 101 -3.29 -7.96 -19.86
N CYS A 102 -2.68 -9.13 -19.67
CA CYS A 102 -1.91 -9.82 -20.70
C CYS A 102 -2.16 -11.33 -20.67
N ARG A 103 -1.80 -12.00 -21.77
CA ARG A 103 -1.71 -13.46 -21.81
C ARG A 103 -0.32 -13.86 -21.28
N GLY A 104 -0.28 -14.57 -20.16
CA GLY A 104 0.97 -14.97 -19.48
C GLY A 104 1.36 -14.03 -18.33
N PRO A 105 2.57 -14.20 -17.77
CA PRO A 105 3.02 -13.44 -16.60
C PRO A 105 3.11 -11.93 -16.86
N ASP A 106 2.63 -11.14 -15.91
CA ASP A 106 2.70 -9.67 -15.95
C ASP A 106 4.15 -9.18 -16.13
N ASP A 107 5.13 -9.91 -15.62
CA ASP A 107 6.56 -9.55 -15.62
C ASP A 107 7.07 -9.25 -17.03
N LYS A 108 6.72 -10.08 -18.02
CA LYS A 108 7.16 -9.90 -19.40
C LYS A 108 6.70 -8.57 -19.99
N LEU A 109 5.54 -8.09 -19.57
CA LEU A 109 5.00 -6.81 -20.03
C LEU A 109 5.67 -5.64 -19.32
N TYR A 110 5.95 -5.75 -18.02
CA TYR A 110 6.74 -4.75 -17.30
C TYR A 110 8.19 -4.67 -17.80
N ASP A 111 8.82 -5.79 -18.15
CA ASP A 111 10.21 -5.83 -18.63
C ASP A 111 10.40 -5.03 -19.93
N ARG A 112 9.40 -5.03 -20.81
CA ARG A 112 9.45 -4.37 -22.13
C ARG A 112 8.88 -2.95 -22.19
N ASP A 113 8.10 -2.53 -21.19
CA ASP A 113 7.37 -1.25 -21.23
C ASP A 113 7.72 -0.37 -20.02
N GLU A 114 8.62 0.59 -20.25
CA GLU A 114 9.08 1.53 -19.23
C GLU A 114 7.95 2.39 -18.66
N GLN A 115 7.00 2.81 -19.48
CA GLN A 115 5.87 3.61 -19.00
C GLN A 115 4.99 2.81 -18.03
N LEU A 116 4.83 1.50 -18.22
CA LEU A 116 4.13 0.67 -17.22
C LEU A 116 4.90 0.61 -15.91
N ARG A 117 6.23 0.42 -15.95
CA ARG A 117 7.07 0.45 -14.73
C ARG A 117 6.94 1.77 -13.98
N GLN A 118 6.91 2.89 -14.70
CA GLN A 118 6.84 4.23 -14.11
C GLN A 118 5.44 4.63 -13.63
N ARG A 119 4.37 4.22 -14.33
CA ARG A 119 3.01 4.79 -14.11
C ARG A 119 2.00 3.83 -13.47
N LEU A 120 2.19 2.51 -13.55
CA LEU A 120 1.20 1.53 -13.08
C LEU A 120 1.73 0.65 -11.94
N PRO A 121 1.30 0.90 -10.68
CA PRO A 121 1.67 0.06 -9.55
C PRO A 121 0.90 -1.27 -9.57
N ARG A 122 1.40 -2.26 -8.83
CA ARG A 122 0.72 -3.55 -8.61
C ARG A 122 -0.28 -3.41 -7.45
N GLY A 123 -1.37 -2.72 -7.72
CA GLY A 123 -2.38 -2.35 -6.74
C GLY A 123 -2.76 -0.89 -6.95
N CYS A 124 -3.64 -0.63 -7.90
CA CYS A 124 -4.08 0.71 -8.26
C CYS A 124 -5.59 0.76 -8.27
N THR A 125 -6.17 1.65 -7.48
CA THR A 125 -7.62 1.84 -7.42
C THR A 125 -7.93 3.32 -7.44
N LEU A 126 -8.77 3.72 -8.39
CA LEU A 126 -9.38 5.05 -8.39
C LEU A 126 -10.73 4.99 -7.70
N ILE A 127 -11.15 6.09 -7.13
CA ILE A 127 -12.50 6.26 -6.60
C ILE A 127 -13.20 7.36 -7.37
N GLN A 128 -14.43 7.07 -7.80
CA GLN A 128 -15.33 8.01 -8.43
C GLN A 128 -16.56 8.19 -7.55
N CYS A 129 -16.93 9.43 -7.22
CA CYS A 129 -18.13 9.71 -6.43
C CYS A 129 -18.93 10.87 -7.04
N LYS A 130 -20.26 10.73 -7.06
CA LYS A 130 -21.19 11.78 -7.49
C LYS A 130 -21.94 12.33 -6.29
N LEU A 131 -21.65 13.58 -5.93
CA LEU A 131 -22.39 14.29 -4.89
C LEU A 131 -23.78 14.69 -5.39
N LYS A 132 -24.75 14.79 -4.47
CA LYS A 132 -26.14 15.17 -4.79
C LYS A 132 -26.28 16.50 -5.52
N ASP A 133 -25.46 17.46 -5.11
CA ASP A 133 -25.55 18.85 -5.56
C ASP A 133 -24.52 19.19 -6.66
N GLU A 134 -23.79 18.21 -7.18
CA GLU A 134 -22.77 18.40 -8.22
C GLU A 134 -23.17 17.76 -9.54
N ALA A 135 -22.98 18.51 -10.63
CA ALA A 135 -23.29 18.03 -11.98
C ALA A 135 -22.31 16.95 -12.47
N HIS A 136 -21.04 17.02 -12.05
CA HIS A 136 -19.98 16.13 -12.50
C HIS A 136 -19.45 15.27 -11.36
N PRO A 137 -19.17 13.98 -11.60
CA PRO A 137 -18.55 13.13 -10.60
C PRO A 137 -17.11 13.59 -10.32
N ARG A 138 -16.71 13.46 -9.06
CA ARG A 138 -15.31 13.59 -8.63
C ARG A 138 -14.59 12.27 -8.90
N LEU A 139 -13.34 12.34 -9.35
CA LEU A 139 -12.48 11.20 -9.59
C LEU A 139 -11.10 11.49 -9.00
N ASP A 140 -10.57 10.57 -8.21
CA ASP A 140 -9.22 10.65 -7.65
C ASP A 140 -8.66 9.24 -7.39
N PHE A 141 -7.41 9.16 -6.96
CA PHE A 141 -6.83 7.94 -6.42
C PHE A 141 -7.46 7.59 -5.07
N GLY A 142 -7.96 6.36 -4.99
CA GLY A 142 -8.32 5.73 -3.73
C GLY A 142 -7.12 5.03 -3.10
N LEU A 143 -6.31 4.33 -3.92
CA LEU A 143 -5.17 3.53 -3.49
C LEU A 143 -4.11 3.45 -4.59
N PHE A 144 -2.84 3.58 -4.20
CA PHE A 144 -1.69 3.46 -5.10
C PHE A 144 -0.55 2.73 -4.40
N ALA A 145 -0.45 1.43 -4.63
CA ALA A 145 0.54 0.53 -4.04
C ALA A 145 1.95 0.72 -4.64
N LEU A 146 2.86 -0.22 -4.37
CA LEU A 146 4.19 -0.20 -4.95
C LEU A 146 4.19 -0.46 -6.46
N ARG A 147 5.13 0.18 -7.14
CA ARG A 147 5.50 -0.18 -8.51
C ARG A 147 6.08 -1.58 -8.55
N LYS A 148 6.00 -2.22 -9.72
CA LYS A 148 6.67 -3.49 -9.92
C LYS A 148 8.16 -3.31 -9.65
N PHE A 149 8.73 -4.23 -8.90
CA PHE A 149 10.17 -4.50 -8.81
C PHE A 149 10.39 -5.99 -9.10
N SER A 150 11.61 -6.37 -9.45
CA SER A 150 11.97 -7.76 -9.77
C SER A 150 12.98 -8.28 -8.76
N GLY A 151 12.96 -9.59 -8.53
CA GLY A 151 14.10 -10.29 -7.96
C GLY A 151 15.32 -10.11 -8.86
N GLY A 152 16.47 -9.98 -8.21
CA GLY A 152 17.78 -9.96 -8.85
C GLY A 152 18.62 -11.13 -8.34
N LEU A 153 19.94 -10.92 -8.25
CA LEU A 153 20.90 -11.91 -7.75
C LEU A 153 20.43 -12.56 -6.43
N GLY A 154 20.03 -13.83 -6.49
CA GLY A 154 19.62 -14.61 -5.32
C GLY A 154 18.13 -14.96 -5.24
N ASP A 155 17.32 -14.54 -6.22
CA ASP A 155 15.95 -15.04 -6.38
C ASP A 155 15.98 -16.37 -7.19
N ASP A 156 15.28 -17.40 -6.69
CA ASP A 156 15.30 -18.73 -7.31
C ASP A 156 14.50 -18.78 -8.63
N ASP A 157 13.76 -17.72 -8.96
CA ASP A 157 13.08 -17.52 -10.24
C ASP A 157 14.01 -16.97 -11.36
N ASP A 158 15.33 -16.91 -11.11
CA ASP A 158 16.34 -16.40 -12.04
C ASP A 158 16.27 -17.11 -13.40
N ARG A 159 15.76 -16.38 -14.40
CA ARG A 159 15.79 -16.78 -15.81
C ARG A 159 17.25 -16.73 -16.28
N GLU A 160 17.79 -17.83 -16.78
CA GLU A 160 19.19 -17.96 -17.25
C GLU A 160 19.60 -16.94 -18.33
N ASP A 161 18.64 -16.24 -18.96
CA ASP A 161 18.86 -15.47 -20.19
C ASP A 161 19.15 -13.96 -20.00
N ASP A 162 18.90 -13.33 -18.84
CA ASP A 162 19.24 -11.89 -18.59
C ASP A 162 19.44 -11.58 -17.08
N ASN A 163 20.63 -11.92 -16.56
CA ASN A 163 21.03 -11.67 -15.15
C ASN A 163 21.05 -10.19 -14.73
N GLN A 164 20.72 -9.24 -15.62
CA GLN A 164 20.71 -7.80 -15.34
C GLN A 164 19.35 -7.14 -15.59
N ALA A 165 18.31 -7.90 -15.98
CA ALA A 165 16.97 -7.36 -16.24
C ALA A 165 16.38 -6.58 -15.04
N TRP A 166 16.69 -7.04 -13.82
CA TRP A 166 16.24 -6.43 -12.57
C TRP A 166 16.77 -5.00 -12.36
N LEU A 167 17.92 -4.64 -12.95
CA LEU A 167 18.46 -3.27 -12.88
C LEU A 167 17.53 -2.22 -13.49
N ARG A 168 16.67 -2.61 -14.44
CA ARG A 168 15.71 -1.70 -15.12
C ARG A 168 14.60 -1.19 -14.20
N TYR A 169 14.50 -1.75 -13.00
CA TYR A 169 13.50 -1.38 -12.00
C TYR A 169 14.03 -0.35 -10.99
N PHE A 170 15.33 -0.04 -11.02
CA PHE A 170 15.89 1.04 -10.21
C PHE A 170 15.76 2.39 -10.92
N LEU A 171 15.66 3.44 -10.13
CA LEU A 171 15.72 4.82 -10.63
C LEU A 171 17.16 5.23 -10.98
N GLU A 172 18.13 4.64 -10.28
CA GLU A 172 19.57 4.79 -10.52
C GLU A 172 20.30 3.47 -10.23
N HIS A 173 21.51 3.31 -10.76
CA HIS A 173 22.26 2.08 -10.57
C HIS A 173 22.59 1.85 -9.06
N PRO A 174 22.33 0.67 -8.46
CA PRO A 174 22.49 0.44 -7.01
C PRO A 174 23.87 0.79 -6.43
N ARG A 175 24.93 0.70 -7.24
CA ARG A 175 26.31 1.12 -6.87
C ARG A 175 26.45 2.61 -6.56
N THR A 176 25.50 3.48 -6.94
CA THR A 176 25.53 4.91 -6.59
C THR A 176 24.87 5.20 -5.25
N ALA A 177 24.21 4.21 -4.62
CA ALA A 177 23.55 4.41 -3.33
C ALA A 177 24.56 4.79 -2.24
N SER A 178 24.19 5.69 -1.33
CA SER A 178 25.01 5.94 -0.13
C SER A 178 24.76 4.91 0.96
N GLN A 179 23.54 4.36 1.00
CA GLN A 179 23.08 3.39 1.99
C GLN A 179 22.14 2.39 1.33
N ILE A 180 22.13 1.17 1.86
CA ILE A 180 21.24 0.11 1.40
C ILE A 180 20.46 -0.38 2.61
N ILE A 181 19.14 -0.37 2.48
CA ILE A 181 18.22 -0.85 3.52
C ILE A 181 17.71 -2.21 3.05
N CYS A 182 18.08 -3.25 3.78
CA CYS A 182 17.68 -4.62 3.49
C CYS A 182 16.51 -4.99 4.36
N THR A 183 15.38 -5.35 3.77
CA THR A 183 14.19 -5.80 4.50
C THR A 183 13.98 -7.29 4.27
N ARG A 184 13.53 -8.03 5.29
CA ARG A 184 13.17 -9.44 5.11
C ARG A 184 11.96 -9.57 4.19
N LYS A 185 12.05 -10.46 3.19
CA LYS A 185 10.92 -10.83 2.33
C LYS A 185 9.96 -11.71 3.14
N ILE A 186 8.76 -11.20 3.35
CA ILE A 186 7.68 -11.95 4.00
C ILE A 186 6.98 -12.79 2.93
N ASN A 187 6.80 -14.08 3.19
CA ASN A 187 6.22 -15.05 2.25
C ASN A 187 4.71 -15.15 2.46
N GLY A 188 3.94 -14.23 1.87
CA GLY A 188 2.49 -14.24 1.97
C GLY A 188 1.84 -13.68 0.72
N GLU A 189 0.80 -12.87 0.92
CA GLU A 189 0.04 -12.29 -0.18
C GLU A 189 -0.01 -10.77 -0.06
N ALA A 190 0.13 -10.08 -1.20
CA ALA A 190 0.14 -8.63 -1.21
C ALA A 190 -1.23 -8.06 -0.78
N CYS A 191 -1.22 -7.25 0.27
CA CYS A 191 -2.37 -6.62 0.86
C CYS A 191 -2.15 -5.11 0.98
N HIS A 192 -3.16 -4.31 0.65
CA HIS A 192 -3.04 -2.85 0.65
C HIS A 192 -4.13 -2.21 1.51
N LEU A 193 -3.79 -1.10 2.14
CA LEU A 193 -4.73 -0.26 2.89
C LEU A 193 -4.43 1.21 2.60
N SER A 194 -5.46 1.95 2.24
CA SER A 194 -5.48 3.40 2.30
C SER A 194 -6.70 3.87 3.08
N CYS A 195 -6.64 5.11 3.58
CA CYS A 195 -7.78 5.78 4.16
C CYS A 195 -8.01 7.07 3.38
N ILE A 196 -9.26 7.34 3.02
CA ILE A 196 -9.65 8.56 2.32
C ILE A 196 -10.75 9.26 3.11
N SER A 197 -10.86 10.58 2.94
CA SER A 197 -11.97 11.36 3.48
C SER A 197 -12.96 11.65 2.36
N LEU A 198 -14.20 11.19 2.49
CA LEU A 198 -15.25 11.49 1.54
C LEU A 198 -15.92 12.84 1.88
N PRO A 199 -16.19 13.68 0.87
CA PRO A 199 -16.92 14.92 1.05
C PRO A 199 -18.42 14.65 1.25
N PRO A 200 -19.15 15.61 1.83
CA PRO A 200 -18.66 16.89 2.35
C PRO A 200 -18.47 16.89 3.88
N ASP A 201 -18.59 15.75 4.55
CA ASP A 201 -18.55 15.61 6.01
C ASP A 201 -17.20 15.09 6.53
N ASN A 202 -16.16 15.10 5.69
CA ASN A 202 -14.87 14.47 5.97
C ASN A 202 -14.96 13.02 6.48
N ARG A 203 -15.93 12.24 5.96
CA ARG A 203 -16.16 10.88 6.44
C ARG A 203 -14.99 9.99 6.01
N LEU A 204 -14.21 9.53 6.99
CA LEU A 204 -13.13 8.59 6.75
C LEU A 204 -13.66 7.23 6.27
N MET A 205 -13.07 6.75 5.18
CA MET A 205 -13.39 5.48 4.53
C MET A 205 -12.10 4.70 4.28
N LEU A 206 -12.13 3.40 4.54
CA LEU A 206 -11.03 2.50 4.23
C LEU A 206 -11.19 2.02 2.79
N ILE A 207 -10.09 2.02 2.04
CA ILE A 207 -10.00 1.28 0.78
C ILE A 207 -8.90 0.25 0.97
N ALA A 208 -9.25 -1.03 0.86
CA ALA A 208 -8.29 -2.11 1.10
C ALA A 208 -8.60 -3.35 0.30
N GLY A 209 -7.61 -4.24 0.19
CA GLY A 209 -7.79 -5.53 -0.46
C GLY A 209 -6.50 -6.14 -0.95
N SER A 210 -6.63 -6.99 -1.97
CA SER A 210 -5.52 -7.70 -2.63
C SER A 210 -4.92 -6.87 -3.76
N LYS A 211 -3.85 -7.38 -4.40
CA LYS A 211 -3.25 -6.78 -5.62
C LYS A 211 -4.24 -6.26 -6.67
N ASN A 212 -5.35 -6.98 -6.91
CA ASN A 212 -6.21 -6.74 -8.08
C ASN A 212 -7.65 -6.37 -7.74
N VAL A 213 -8.04 -6.46 -6.46
CA VAL A 213 -9.42 -6.31 -6.01
C VAL A 213 -9.41 -5.62 -4.66
N HIS A 214 -10.03 -4.45 -4.61
CA HIS A 214 -10.19 -3.66 -3.39
C HIS A 214 -11.67 -3.37 -3.10
N LEU A 215 -11.96 -3.09 -1.83
CA LEU A 215 -13.28 -2.77 -1.29
C LEU A 215 -13.22 -1.42 -0.58
N CYS A 216 -14.37 -0.73 -0.49
CA CYS A 216 -14.53 0.48 0.31
C CYS A 216 -15.43 0.17 1.51
N PHE A 217 -14.98 0.42 2.74
CA PHE A 217 -15.72 0.00 3.93
C PHE A 217 -15.30 0.79 5.19
N ARG A 218 -16.09 0.64 6.26
CA ARG A 218 -15.74 1.08 7.63
C ARG A 218 -15.95 -0.03 8.66
N THR A 219 -16.82 -1.00 8.37
CA THR A 219 -17.25 -2.04 9.29
C THR A 219 -17.27 -3.42 8.64
N HIS A 220 -17.36 -4.49 9.44
CA HIS A 220 -17.55 -5.85 8.92
C HIS A 220 -18.87 -5.99 8.16
N SER A 221 -19.91 -5.25 8.56
CA SER A 221 -21.20 -5.21 7.86
C SER A 221 -21.06 -4.62 6.46
N ASP A 222 -20.26 -3.58 6.28
CA ASP A 222 -19.98 -2.98 4.97
C ASP A 222 -19.29 -3.98 4.03
N ILE A 223 -18.29 -4.73 4.54
CA ILE A 223 -17.61 -5.78 3.77
C ILE A 223 -18.61 -6.85 3.30
N SER A 224 -19.54 -7.23 4.18
CA SER A 224 -20.56 -8.25 3.89
C SER A 224 -21.53 -7.82 2.78
N MET A 225 -21.69 -6.51 2.50
CA MET A 225 -22.55 -6.02 1.42
C MET A 225 -22.02 -6.34 0.02
N TYR A 226 -20.73 -6.66 -0.10
CA TYR A 226 -20.14 -7.19 -1.33
C TYR A 226 -20.35 -8.71 -1.48
N GLY A 227 -20.82 -9.38 -0.41
CA GLY A 227 -20.93 -10.82 -0.27
C GLY A 227 -22.04 -11.40 -1.11
N ASN A 228 -21.69 -11.84 -2.33
CA ASN A 228 -22.37 -12.79 -3.21
C ASN A 228 -21.57 -13.02 -4.50
N GLU A 229 -20.62 -12.14 -4.81
CA GLU A 229 -19.74 -12.30 -5.97
C GLU A 229 -18.42 -12.98 -5.57
N SER A 230 -18.13 -14.13 -6.18
CA SER A 230 -16.90 -14.90 -5.94
C SER A 230 -15.62 -14.07 -6.14
N THR A 231 -15.69 -13.01 -6.95
CA THR A 231 -14.59 -12.06 -7.19
C THR A 231 -14.11 -11.37 -5.91
N TYR A 232 -14.96 -11.20 -4.90
CA TYR A 232 -14.61 -10.46 -3.67
C TYR A 232 -14.17 -11.34 -2.51
N ASN A 233 -14.33 -12.67 -2.59
CA ASN A 233 -14.09 -13.56 -1.44
C ASN A 233 -12.70 -13.36 -0.82
N TYR A 234 -11.68 -13.29 -1.68
CA TYR A 234 -10.30 -13.16 -1.24
C TYR A 234 -10.02 -11.78 -0.62
N ALA A 235 -10.43 -10.70 -1.31
CA ALA A 235 -10.28 -9.34 -0.81
C ALA A 235 -11.07 -9.09 0.48
N SER A 236 -12.25 -9.69 0.63
CA SER A 236 -13.07 -9.57 1.85
C SER A 236 -12.37 -10.15 3.07
N SER A 237 -11.71 -11.31 2.92
CA SER A 237 -10.89 -11.90 3.99
C SER A 237 -9.76 -10.98 4.43
N PHE A 238 -9.15 -10.23 3.50
CA PHE A 238 -8.08 -9.29 3.79
C PHE A 238 -8.63 -8.08 4.54
N CYS A 239 -9.76 -7.54 4.08
CA CYS A 239 -10.44 -6.42 4.70
C CYS A 239 -10.90 -6.74 6.14
N HIS A 240 -11.40 -7.95 6.39
CA HIS A 240 -11.71 -8.41 7.75
C HIS A 240 -10.47 -8.48 8.63
N THR A 241 -9.36 -9.04 8.13
CA THR A 241 -8.10 -9.11 8.87
C THR A 241 -7.58 -7.71 9.22
N ILE A 242 -7.70 -6.75 8.29
CA ILE A 242 -7.36 -5.34 8.53
C ILE A 242 -8.23 -4.74 9.63
N LEU A 243 -9.56 -4.87 9.55
CA LEU A 243 -10.46 -4.32 10.58
C LEU A 243 -10.18 -4.91 11.96
N ASP A 244 -9.98 -6.23 12.04
CA ASP A 244 -9.66 -6.88 13.30
C ASP A 244 -8.32 -6.38 13.86
N THR A 245 -7.31 -6.23 13.00
CA THR A 245 -6.00 -5.68 13.41
C THR A 245 -6.13 -4.25 13.93
N LEU A 246 -6.85 -3.38 13.19
CA LEU A 246 -7.09 -1.99 13.59
C LEU A 246 -7.91 -1.89 14.88
N SER A 247 -8.89 -2.75 15.07
CA SER A 247 -9.74 -2.76 16.28
C SER A 247 -8.98 -3.22 17.53
N CYS A 248 -7.91 -4.01 17.36
CA CYS A 248 -6.97 -4.34 18.42
C CYS A 248 -6.00 -3.19 18.77
N MET A 249 -6.00 -2.12 17.98
CA MET A 249 -5.17 -0.92 18.16
C MET A 249 -6.09 0.32 18.21
N PRO A 250 -6.99 0.51 19.19
CA PRO A 250 -8.02 1.54 19.07
C PRO A 250 -7.45 2.97 18.87
N ASP A 251 -6.62 3.47 19.80
CA ASP A 251 -6.07 4.84 19.69
C ASP A 251 -5.08 4.97 18.52
N GLN A 252 -4.13 4.03 18.42
CA GLN A 252 -3.12 4.03 17.35
C GLN A 252 -3.72 3.71 15.97
N GLY A 253 -4.81 2.96 15.93
CA GLY A 253 -5.58 2.63 14.73
C GLY A 253 -6.27 3.86 14.20
N THR A 254 -6.98 4.62 15.05
CA THR A 254 -7.54 5.93 14.67
C THR A 254 -6.44 6.89 14.21
N MET A 255 -5.29 6.90 14.88
CA MET A 255 -4.14 7.72 14.49
C MET A 255 -3.59 7.30 13.12
N LEU A 256 -3.45 5.99 12.86
CA LEU A 256 -3.02 5.45 11.58
C LEU A 256 -4.01 5.80 10.46
N LEU A 257 -5.32 5.71 10.70
CA LEU A 257 -6.32 6.10 9.71
C LEU A 257 -6.21 7.58 9.33
N ASN A 258 -6.07 8.45 10.32
CA ASN A 258 -5.88 9.89 10.06
C ASN A 258 -4.53 10.16 9.38
N PHE A 259 -3.46 9.46 9.79
CA PHE A 259 -2.15 9.53 9.14
C PHE A 259 -2.27 9.19 7.65
N LEU A 260 -2.89 8.06 7.29
CA LEU A 260 -3.09 7.65 5.90
C LEU A 260 -3.97 8.64 5.13
N SER A 261 -5.04 9.15 5.74
CA SER A 261 -5.92 10.12 5.10
C SER A 261 -5.25 11.48 4.83
N LEU A 262 -4.45 11.98 5.78
CA LEU A 262 -3.78 13.28 5.66
C LEU A 262 -2.58 13.22 4.71
N THR A 263 -1.80 12.13 4.75
CA THR A 263 -0.64 11.94 3.88
C THR A 263 -1.02 11.43 2.49
N ARG A 264 -2.24 10.91 2.31
CA ARG A 264 -2.69 10.22 1.09
C ARG A 264 -1.74 9.07 0.72
N TYR A 265 -1.18 8.41 1.73
CA TYR A 265 -0.35 7.23 1.55
C TYR A 265 -1.19 5.96 1.47
N THR A 266 -0.63 4.96 0.82
CA THR A 266 -1.09 3.57 0.87
C THR A 266 -0.10 2.78 1.71
N ALA A 267 -0.59 2.17 2.79
CA ALA A 267 0.18 1.18 3.54
C ALA A 267 0.17 -0.15 2.77
N VAL A 268 1.36 -0.69 2.55
CA VAL A 268 1.60 -1.93 1.81
C VAL A 268 2.02 -3.01 2.79
N PHE A 269 1.31 -4.13 2.76
CA PHE A 269 1.49 -5.26 3.66
C PHE A 269 1.68 -6.54 2.87
N GLU A 270 2.31 -7.50 3.53
CA GLU A 270 2.10 -8.91 3.25
C GLU A 270 1.11 -9.48 4.27
N ILE A 271 0.09 -10.22 3.81
CA ILE A 271 -0.78 -11.00 4.70
C ILE A 271 -0.33 -12.45 4.70
N LEU A 272 0.05 -12.93 5.88
CA LEU A 272 0.31 -14.34 6.15
C LEU A 272 -1.02 -14.99 6.46
N ASN A 273 -1.38 -16.08 5.78
CA ASN A 273 -2.63 -16.80 6.03
C ASN A 273 -2.37 -18.30 6.07
N TYR A 274 -2.67 -18.94 7.20
CA TYR A 274 -2.47 -20.38 7.38
C TYR A 274 -3.19 -21.23 6.32
N SER A 275 -4.38 -20.80 5.88
CA SER A 275 -5.20 -21.56 4.92
C SER A 275 -4.71 -21.40 3.48
N HIS A 276 -3.90 -20.38 3.22
CA HIS A 276 -3.27 -20.10 1.92
C HIS A 276 -1.77 -19.96 2.11
N GLN A 277 -1.17 -20.93 2.79
CA GLN A 277 0.26 -20.95 3.03
C GLN A 277 0.99 -21.18 1.70
N HIS A 278 2.04 -20.37 1.47
CA HIS A 278 2.97 -20.55 0.37
C HIS A 278 4.04 -21.57 0.78
N ILE A 279 5.28 -21.14 0.98
CA ILE A 279 6.44 -22.00 1.23
C ILE A 279 6.74 -22.08 2.73
N VAL A 280 6.64 -20.94 3.45
CA VAL A 280 7.01 -20.85 4.87
C VAL A 280 5.93 -21.45 5.76
N ASN A 281 6.33 -22.23 6.79
CA ASN A 281 5.40 -22.84 7.74
C ASN A 281 4.70 -21.79 8.63
N LEU A 282 3.38 -21.68 8.50
CA LEU A 282 2.52 -20.75 9.23
C LEU A 282 1.70 -21.43 10.35
N SER A 283 2.07 -22.63 10.78
CA SER A 283 1.32 -23.41 11.79
C SER A 283 1.09 -22.69 13.12
N TYR A 284 1.94 -21.73 13.48
CA TYR A 284 1.74 -20.88 14.65
C TYR A 284 0.47 -20.01 14.55
N LEU A 285 0.01 -19.68 13.34
CA LEU A 285 -1.24 -18.93 13.10
C LEU A 285 -2.50 -19.78 13.21
N LYS A 286 -2.39 -21.11 13.35
CA LYS A 286 -3.54 -22.02 13.28
C LYS A 286 -4.65 -21.66 14.28
N ASN A 287 -4.27 -21.12 15.44
CA ASN A 287 -5.18 -20.79 16.55
C ASN A 287 -5.54 -19.29 16.63
N GLU A 288 -5.08 -18.48 15.67
CA GLU A 288 -5.42 -17.04 15.61
C GLU A 288 -6.84 -16.83 15.07
N LYS A 289 -7.53 -15.75 15.49
CA LYS A 289 -8.95 -15.44 15.17
C LYS A 289 -9.27 -15.54 13.67
N ASN A 290 -8.37 -15.04 12.83
CA ASN A 290 -8.49 -15.10 11.36
C ASN A 290 -7.48 -16.03 10.70
N ARG A 291 -6.70 -16.76 11.51
CA ARG A 291 -5.57 -17.58 11.08
C ARG A 291 -4.63 -16.83 10.14
N SER A 292 -4.55 -15.51 10.34
CA SER A 292 -3.90 -14.57 9.45
C SER A 292 -3.22 -13.46 10.23
N GLN A 293 -2.12 -12.92 9.70
CA GLN A 293 -1.36 -11.84 10.29
C GLN A 293 -0.93 -10.86 9.20
N LEU A 294 -1.07 -9.55 9.47
CA LEU A 294 -0.55 -8.50 8.60
C LEU A 294 0.90 -8.18 8.97
N LYS A 295 1.75 -8.06 7.95
CA LYS A 295 3.14 -7.59 8.07
C LYS A 295 3.33 -6.38 7.19
N PHE A 296 3.48 -5.22 7.80
CA PHE A 296 3.75 -3.97 7.11
C PHE A 296 5.14 -4.00 6.46
N ILE A 297 5.19 -3.55 5.21
CA ILE A 297 6.42 -3.45 4.42
C ILE A 297 6.85 -1.99 4.30
N THR A 298 5.98 -1.13 3.78
CA THR A 298 6.30 0.28 3.52
C THR A 298 5.03 1.10 3.21
N PHE A 299 5.19 2.40 3.07
CA PHE A 299 4.20 3.30 2.49
C PHE A 299 4.53 3.60 1.02
N SER A 300 3.51 3.66 0.18
CA SER A 300 3.59 4.17 -1.20
C SER A 300 2.70 5.40 -1.37
N GLN A 301 2.99 6.19 -2.39
CA GLN A 301 2.29 7.44 -2.65
C GLN A 301 1.93 7.58 -4.13
N VAL A 302 0.82 8.27 -4.37
CA VAL A 302 0.46 8.76 -5.70
C VAL A 302 1.50 9.83 -6.12
N PRO A 303 2.07 9.73 -7.33
CA PRO A 303 2.89 10.79 -7.91
C PRO A 303 2.14 12.11 -7.97
N GLN A 304 2.81 13.22 -7.67
CA GLN A 304 2.21 14.55 -7.83
C GLN A 304 1.92 14.87 -9.31
N ASP A 305 2.78 14.39 -10.21
CA ASP A 305 2.66 14.55 -11.64
C ASP A 305 3.07 13.26 -12.35
N PHE A 306 2.19 12.74 -13.22
CA PHE A 306 2.42 11.51 -13.99
C PHE A 306 3.25 11.73 -15.25
N GLU A 307 3.46 13.00 -15.64
CA GLU A 307 4.33 13.37 -16.75
C GLU A 307 5.78 13.59 -16.31
N GLN A 308 6.02 13.74 -15.01
CA GLN A 308 7.37 13.83 -14.46
C GLN A 308 8.02 12.45 -14.29
N VAL A 309 9.35 12.44 -14.39
CA VAL A 309 10.15 11.25 -14.11
C VAL A 309 9.97 10.85 -12.65
N VAL A 310 9.79 9.56 -12.40
CA VAL A 310 9.65 9.01 -11.05
C VAL A 310 10.95 9.21 -10.29
N THR A 311 10.90 9.93 -9.18
CA THR A 311 12.07 10.20 -8.31
C THR A 311 12.09 9.34 -7.05
N ASN A 312 11.00 8.62 -6.75
CA ASN A 312 10.88 7.71 -5.63
C ASN A 312 9.97 6.52 -5.94
N LEU A 313 10.33 5.34 -5.41
CA LEU A 313 9.52 4.11 -5.53
C LEU A 313 8.63 3.87 -4.31
N CYS A 314 9.07 4.33 -3.14
CA CYS A 314 8.34 4.34 -1.88
C CYS A 314 8.04 5.78 -1.46
N ALA A 315 7.04 5.99 -0.61
CA ALA A 315 6.71 7.32 -0.10
C ALA A 315 7.79 7.88 0.85
N LEU A 316 8.44 6.98 1.58
CA LEU A 316 9.54 7.25 2.50
C LEU A 316 10.64 6.20 2.31
N PRO A 317 11.89 6.50 2.72
CA PRO A 317 12.88 5.46 2.95
C PRO A 317 12.30 4.31 3.81
N PRO A 318 12.54 3.03 3.45
CA PRO A 318 11.92 1.90 4.15
C PRO A 318 12.15 1.86 5.66
N ASP A 319 13.33 2.26 6.13
CA ASP A 319 13.65 2.33 7.56
C ASP A 319 12.77 3.35 8.29
N TYR A 320 12.55 4.52 7.71
CA TYR A 320 11.62 5.52 8.27
C TYR A 320 10.18 5.02 8.27
N ALA A 321 9.75 4.42 7.17
CA ALA A 321 8.39 3.88 7.04
C ALA A 321 8.12 2.79 8.10
N ILE A 322 9.09 1.89 8.32
CA ILE A 322 8.99 0.81 9.31
C ILE A 322 8.93 1.37 10.73
N GLU A 323 9.78 2.33 11.09
CA GLU A 323 9.75 2.90 12.44
C GLU A 323 8.46 3.71 12.71
N ILE A 324 7.94 4.44 11.72
CA ILE A 324 6.62 5.08 11.83
C ILE A 324 5.53 4.02 12.04
N ALA A 325 5.56 2.93 11.26
CA ALA A 325 4.57 1.86 11.38
C ALA A 325 4.63 1.16 12.76
N ARG A 326 5.84 0.92 13.29
CA ARG A 326 6.05 0.39 14.66
C ARG A 326 5.52 1.33 15.73
N CYS A 327 5.78 2.64 15.60
CA CYS A 327 5.24 3.67 16.49
C CYS A 327 3.70 3.71 16.48
N LEU A 328 3.09 3.40 15.32
CA LEU A 328 1.64 3.23 15.15
C LEU A 328 1.15 1.79 15.43
N HIS A 329 1.97 0.97 16.09
CA HIS A 329 1.70 -0.40 16.54
C HIS A 329 1.42 -1.44 15.44
N LEU A 330 1.76 -1.14 14.19
CA LEU A 330 1.71 -2.15 13.13
C LEU A 330 2.81 -3.19 13.32
N SER A 331 2.49 -4.46 13.10
CA SER A 331 3.51 -5.49 12.95
C SER A 331 4.24 -5.27 11.64
N THR A 332 5.56 -5.12 11.67
CA THR A 332 6.38 -4.81 10.48
C THR A 332 7.27 -5.99 10.10
N THR A 333 7.85 -5.91 8.90
CA THR A 333 9.09 -6.63 8.59
C THR A 333 10.27 -6.02 9.36
N ASP A 334 11.33 -6.80 9.52
CA ASP A 334 12.59 -6.34 10.07
C ASP A 334 13.49 -5.81 8.95
N TYR A 335 14.42 -4.93 9.33
CA TYR A 335 15.38 -4.36 8.40
C TYR A 335 16.76 -4.20 9.02
N ASP A 336 17.77 -4.26 8.16
CA ASP A 336 19.16 -3.94 8.43
C ASP A 336 19.62 -2.81 7.51
N ILE A 337 20.57 -2.01 7.97
CA ILE A 337 21.21 -0.97 7.16
C ILE A 337 22.65 -1.40 6.92
N ILE A 338 23.04 -1.49 5.65
CA ILE A 338 24.43 -1.74 5.24
C ILE A 338 24.99 -0.51 4.55
N GLU A 339 26.24 -0.17 4.85
CA GLU A 339 26.98 0.85 4.13
C GLU A 339 27.30 0.36 2.72
N ASN A 340 27.13 1.21 1.71
CA ASN A 340 27.40 0.81 0.34
C ASN A 340 28.91 0.77 0.05
N GLN A 341 29.54 -0.33 0.43
CA GLN A 341 30.82 -0.73 -0.12
C GLN A 341 30.55 -1.86 -1.12
N SER A 342 30.92 -1.66 -2.38
CA SER A 342 30.49 -2.50 -3.52
C SER A 342 30.81 -3.99 -3.41
N HIS A 343 31.82 -4.37 -2.63
CA HIS A 343 32.14 -5.77 -2.32
C HIS A 343 31.21 -6.36 -1.25
N ILE A 344 30.86 -5.57 -0.22
CA ILE A 344 29.98 -5.99 0.88
C ILE A 344 28.57 -6.32 0.37
N LEU A 345 28.04 -5.55 -0.59
CA LEU A 345 26.69 -5.81 -1.12
C LEU A 345 26.59 -7.18 -1.79
N ASN A 346 27.54 -7.54 -2.65
CA ASN A 346 27.49 -8.82 -3.36
C ASN A 346 27.68 -10.00 -2.41
N GLU A 347 28.60 -9.88 -1.44
CA GLU A 347 28.80 -10.89 -0.40
C GLU A 347 27.55 -11.04 0.47
N TYR A 348 26.91 -9.93 0.84
CA TYR A 348 25.69 -9.92 1.62
C TYR A 348 24.53 -10.61 0.88
N LEU A 349 24.25 -10.22 -0.37
CA LEU A 349 23.22 -10.85 -1.22
C LEU A 349 23.50 -12.34 -1.44
N THR A 350 24.76 -12.70 -1.68
CA THR A 350 25.17 -14.10 -1.82
C THR A 350 24.92 -14.88 -0.53
N SER A 351 25.20 -14.27 0.64
CA SER A 351 24.96 -14.92 1.94
C SER A 351 23.48 -15.21 2.19
N ILE A 352 22.57 -14.33 1.73
CA ILE A 352 21.12 -14.52 1.86
C ILE A 352 20.66 -15.73 1.06
N LYS A 353 21.18 -15.94 -0.16
CA LYS A 353 20.84 -17.10 -1.01
C LYS A 353 21.04 -18.44 -0.30
N TYR A 354 21.99 -18.53 0.62
CA TYR A 354 22.30 -19.76 1.36
C TYR A 354 21.58 -19.86 2.72
N ARG A 355 20.74 -18.89 3.10
CA ARG A 355 19.94 -18.96 4.33
C ARG A 355 18.65 -19.75 4.08
N HIS A 356 18.52 -20.91 4.70
CA HIS A 356 17.33 -21.77 4.56
C HIS A 356 16.10 -21.29 5.37
N GLU A 357 16.25 -20.24 6.19
CA GLU A 357 15.20 -19.77 7.11
C GLU A 357 14.39 -18.58 6.57
N CYS A 358 14.78 -18.00 5.44
CA CYS A 358 14.12 -16.87 4.81
C CYS A 358 13.98 -17.08 3.30
N GLU A 359 12.89 -16.56 2.72
CA GLU A 359 12.70 -16.57 1.27
C GLU A 359 13.61 -15.56 0.56
N GLY A 360 14.02 -14.50 1.27
CA GLY A 360 14.87 -13.43 0.77
C GLY A 360 15.01 -12.26 1.74
#